data_AF-A0AAV0WB79-F1
#
_entry.id   AF-A0AAV0WB79-F1
#
_cell.length_a   1.000
_cell.length_b   1.000
_cell.length_c   1.000
_cell.angle_alpha   90.00
_cell.angle_beta   90.00
_cell.angle_gamma   90.00
#
_symmetry.space_group_name_H-M   'P 1'
#
loop_
_entity.id
_entity.type
_entity.pdbx_description
1 polymer ?
#
loop_
_entity_poly.entity_id
_entity_poly.type
_entity_poly.pdbx_seq_one_letter_code
_entity_poly.pdbx_strand_id
1 'polypeptide(L)'
;MITEFVIMGNHPFSIVEEVKFRDIIAKGFPKRKCIYRKTLMHKISTTAKNKLTSTSVKYVCVTTDGWSVYKRSYIGMIVHWFNYTTLLRESAVLAFKRIKGRHTYDVITKMICKVFCKYGIINKVTRVVTDNGSNFVEVFRVFGSEMKTAAEVLLDQIEHENDNRDDSDGDEDAEDGIEVIELDYILNNTDDQDIAYSLPPHHRCASHIPYLKSCCYKR
;
A
#
# COMPACT_ATOMS: atom_id res chain seq x y z
N MET A 1 21.83 20.49 0.43
CA MET A 1 22.48 20.96 1.69
C MET A 1 21.56 20.96 2.90
N ILE A 2 20.94 22.05 3.41
CA ILE A 2 20.21 21.94 4.71
C ILE A 2 19.07 20.90 4.67
N THR A 3 18.25 20.92 3.62
CA THR A 3 17.17 19.93 3.45
C THR A 3 17.70 18.49 3.44
N GLU A 4 18.80 18.27 2.75
CA GLU A 4 19.44 16.97 2.57
C GLU A 4 20.16 16.51 3.83
N PHE A 5 20.84 17.41 4.54
CA PHE A 5 21.39 17.18 5.87
C PHE A 5 20.32 16.70 6.85
N VAL A 6 19.15 17.35 6.85
CA VAL A 6 18.04 16.94 7.72
C VAL A 6 17.50 15.57 7.33
N ILE A 7 17.31 15.31 6.03
CA ILE A 7 16.79 14.02 5.54
C ILE A 7 17.80 12.89 5.78
N MET A 8 19.04 13.03 5.33
CA MET A 8 20.06 11.98 5.38
C MET A 8 20.58 11.76 6.80
N GLY A 9 20.61 12.81 7.62
CA GLY A 9 21.00 12.74 9.03
C GLY A 9 19.89 12.34 9.99
N ASN A 10 18.66 12.11 9.50
CA ASN A 10 17.48 11.82 10.32
C ASN A 10 17.25 12.85 11.45
N HIS A 11 17.55 14.12 11.18
CA HIS A 11 17.43 15.17 12.19
C HIS A 11 15.97 15.63 12.35
N PRO A 12 15.56 16.05 13.56
CA PRO A 12 14.26 16.67 13.74
C PRO A 12 14.19 17.99 12.95
N PHE A 13 13.02 18.32 12.41
CA PHE A 13 12.85 19.57 11.66
C PHE A 13 13.13 20.83 12.51
N SER A 14 13.06 20.73 13.84
CA SER A 14 13.38 21.82 14.77
C SER A 14 14.88 22.14 14.84
N ILE A 15 15.77 21.31 14.28
CA ILE A 15 17.22 21.57 14.30
C ILE A 15 17.58 22.94 13.68
N VAL A 16 16.81 23.40 12.69
CA VAL A 16 17.02 24.71 12.04
C VAL A 16 16.58 25.90 12.90
N GLU A 17 15.88 25.64 14.00
CA GLU A 17 15.45 26.62 15.00
C GLU A 17 16.45 26.71 16.17
N GLU A 18 17.39 25.77 16.29
CA GLU A 18 18.42 25.82 17.34
C GLU A 18 19.37 27.00 17.17
N VAL A 19 19.68 27.66 18.29
CA VAL A 19 20.52 28.85 18.32
C VAL A 19 21.91 28.56 17.74
N LYS A 20 22.56 27.48 18.18
CA LYS A 20 23.90 27.12 17.71
C LYS A 20 23.94 26.72 16.24
N PHE A 21 22.90 26.03 15.76
CA PHE A 21 22.76 25.74 14.34
C PHE A 21 22.70 27.04 13.52
N ARG A 22 21.89 28.01 13.97
CA ARG A 22 21.78 29.32 13.30
C ARG A 22 23.08 30.11 13.34
N ASP A 23 23.82 30.08 14.45
CA ASP A 23 25.13 30.71 14.57
C ASP A 23 26.13 30.14 13.56
N ILE A 24 26.17 28.81 13.41
CA ILE A 24 27.03 28.13 12.44
C ILE A 24 26.69 28.55 11.02
N ILE A 25 25.41 28.56 10.66
CA ILE A 25 24.96 28.97 9.32
C ILE A 25 25.27 30.45 9.07
N ALA A 26 25.04 31.32 10.06
CA ALA A 26 25.32 32.76 9.92
C ALA A 26 26.82 33.05 9.76
N LYS A 27 27.69 32.34 10.50
CA LYS A 27 29.15 32.49 10.39
C LYS A 27 29.71 31.88 9.11
N GLY A 28 29.28 30.68 8.73
CA GLY A 28 29.76 29.98 7.54
C GLY A 28 29.20 30.54 6.23
N PHE A 29 27.98 31.09 6.26
CA PHE A 29 27.28 31.59 5.07
C PHE A 29 26.60 32.95 5.34
N PRO A 30 27.37 34.03 5.57
CA PRO A 30 26.84 35.32 6.04
C PRO A 30 25.82 35.99 5.12
N LYS A 31 25.85 35.67 3.81
CA LYS A 31 24.88 36.19 2.82
C LYS A 31 23.58 35.38 2.74
N ARG A 32 23.44 34.29 3.51
CA ARG A 32 22.29 33.38 3.44
C ARG A 32 21.59 33.30 4.79
N LYS A 33 20.26 33.50 4.78
CA LYS A 33 19.45 33.30 5.97
C LYS A 33 19.21 31.81 6.20
N CYS A 34 19.26 31.39 7.47
CA CYS A 34 18.87 30.04 7.85
C CYS A 34 17.39 29.78 7.49
N ILE A 35 17.08 28.57 7.04
CA ILE A 35 15.73 28.18 6.66
C ILE A 35 14.84 28.03 7.90
N TYR A 36 13.59 28.47 7.80
CA TYR A 36 12.59 28.22 8.85
C TYR A 36 12.05 26.80 8.75
N ARG A 37 11.67 26.21 9.89
CA ARG A 37 11.10 24.87 9.97
C ARG A 37 9.91 24.66 9.03
N LYS A 38 8.98 25.63 8.95
CA LYS A 38 7.82 25.54 8.03
C LYS A 38 8.26 25.46 6.57
N THR A 39 9.22 26.28 6.18
CA THR A 39 9.78 26.28 4.81
C THR A 39 10.52 24.98 4.51
N LEU A 40 11.28 24.47 5.47
CA LEU A 40 11.96 23.17 5.37
C LEU A 40 10.94 22.05 5.15
N MET A 41 9.92 21.96 6.00
CA MET A 41 8.85 20.96 5.88
C MET A 41 8.13 21.05 4.53
N HIS A 42 7.84 22.26 4.06
CA HIS A 42 7.22 22.46 2.75
C HIS A 42 8.11 21.95 1.61
N LYS A 43 9.41 22.31 1.61
CA LYS A 43 10.38 21.84 0.61
C LYS A 43 10.53 20.31 0.61
N ILE A 44 10.57 19.68 1.78
CA ILE A 44 10.65 18.21 1.87
C ILE A 44 9.37 17.58 1.30
N SER A 45 8.21 18.14 1.64
CA SER A 45 6.93 17.64 1.14
C SER A 45 6.78 17.74 -0.38
N THR A 46 7.31 18.80 -1.00
CA THR A 46 7.29 18.95 -2.47
C THR A 46 8.26 17.97 -3.14
N THR A 47 9.48 17.82 -2.62
CA THR A 47 10.47 16.87 -3.17
C THR A 47 10.01 15.42 -3.08
N ALA A 48 9.33 15.03 -1.99
CA ALA A 48 8.89 13.65 -1.76
C ALA A 48 7.79 13.16 -2.73
N LYS A 49 7.03 14.06 -3.37
CA LYS A 49 5.90 13.68 -4.24
C LYS A 49 6.32 13.05 -5.57
N ASN A 50 7.58 13.21 -5.99
CA ASN A 50 7.98 12.93 -7.38
C ASN A 50 8.65 11.56 -7.59
N LYS A 51 8.93 10.79 -6.53
CA LYS A 51 9.81 9.61 -6.67
C LYS A 51 9.10 8.37 -7.22
N LEU A 52 7.82 8.15 -6.92
CA LEU A 52 7.12 6.91 -7.30
C LEU A 52 6.39 6.98 -8.64
N THR A 53 5.85 8.15 -9.01
CA THR A 53 5.15 8.32 -10.30
C THR A 53 6.09 8.17 -11.50
N SER A 54 7.40 8.22 -11.29
CA SER A 54 8.43 8.12 -12.32
C SER A 54 8.98 6.70 -12.54
N THR A 55 8.60 5.70 -11.73
CA THR A 55 9.19 4.37 -11.84
C THR A 55 8.36 3.47 -12.75
N SER A 56 8.98 2.98 -13.84
CA SER A 56 8.43 1.99 -14.77
C SER A 56 8.42 0.57 -14.18
N VAL A 57 8.04 0.45 -12.91
CA VAL A 57 8.07 -0.80 -12.17
C VAL A 57 6.80 -1.58 -12.48
N LYS A 58 6.97 -2.89 -12.78
CA LYS A 58 5.88 -3.82 -13.09
C LYS A 58 5.21 -4.38 -11.84
N TYR A 59 6.00 -4.68 -10.80
CA TYR A 59 5.53 -5.34 -9.58
C TYR A 59 6.01 -4.61 -8.33
N VAL A 60 5.11 -4.44 -7.37
CA VAL A 60 5.40 -3.81 -6.08
C VAL A 60 4.79 -4.60 -4.93
N CYS A 61 5.40 -4.53 -3.76
CA CYS A 61 4.84 -5.01 -2.50
C CYS A 61 4.57 -3.82 -1.60
N VAL A 62 3.48 -3.83 -0.84
CA VAL A 62 3.13 -2.72 0.07
C VAL A 62 3.10 -3.22 1.49
N THR A 63 3.80 -2.56 2.41
CA THR A 63 3.63 -2.78 3.85
C THR A 63 2.70 -1.71 4.40
N THR A 64 1.66 -2.10 5.11
CA THR A 64 0.71 -1.20 5.76
C THR A 64 0.70 -1.46 7.27
N ASP A 65 0.86 -0.39 8.04
CA ASP A 65 0.85 -0.42 9.51
C ASP A 65 -0.15 0.61 10.04
N GLY A 66 -0.80 0.28 11.16
CA GLY A 66 -1.80 1.12 11.78
C GLY A 66 -1.65 1.14 13.29
N TRP A 67 -1.48 2.32 13.88
CA TRP A 67 -1.31 2.45 15.32
C TRP A 67 -2.17 3.58 15.89
N SER A 68 -2.41 3.49 17.20
CA SER A 68 -3.18 4.48 17.95
C SER A 68 -2.32 5.08 19.06
N VAL A 69 -2.34 6.40 19.19
CA VAL A 69 -1.63 7.14 20.24
C VAL A 69 -2.46 8.36 20.66
N TYR A 70 -2.63 8.57 21.96
CA TYR A 70 -3.39 9.69 22.55
C TYR A 70 -4.74 9.98 21.85
N LYS A 71 -5.61 8.96 21.71
CA LYS A 71 -6.93 9.06 21.05
C LYS A 71 -6.88 9.45 19.57
N ARG A 72 -5.74 9.26 18.91
CA ARG A 72 -5.56 9.48 17.48
C ARG A 72 -5.00 8.22 16.87
N SER A 73 -5.47 7.88 15.67
CA SER A 73 -4.92 6.76 14.94
C SER A 73 -4.37 7.19 13.60
N TYR A 74 -3.40 6.42 13.16
CA TYR A 74 -2.62 6.71 11.98
C TYR A 74 -2.47 5.43 11.16
N ILE A 75 -2.33 5.62 9.86
CA ILE A 75 -1.98 4.56 8.92
C ILE A 75 -0.73 5.00 8.16
N GLY A 76 0.27 4.12 8.18
CA GLY A 76 1.47 4.19 7.38
C GLY A 76 1.39 3.16 6.26
N MET A 77 1.71 3.57 5.03
CA MET A 77 1.83 2.67 3.88
C MET A 77 3.16 2.93 3.20
N ILE A 78 3.95 1.88 3.03
CA ILE A 78 5.26 1.91 2.39
C ILE A 78 5.23 0.93 1.23
N VAL A 79 5.59 1.40 0.04
CA VAL A 79 5.77 0.53 -1.12
C VAL A 79 7.24 0.14 -1.24
N HIS A 80 7.46 -1.10 -1.65
CA HIS A 80 8.75 -1.70 -1.90
C HIS A 80 8.77 -2.24 -3.34
N TRP A 81 9.88 -2.04 -4.02
CA TRP A 81 10.13 -2.64 -5.34
C TRP A 81 11.59 -3.05 -5.47
N PHE A 82 11.85 -3.94 -6.42
CA PHE A 82 13.20 -4.34 -6.79
C PHE A 82 13.68 -3.49 -7.97
N ASN A 83 14.83 -2.84 -7.83
CA ASN A 83 15.44 -2.10 -8.93
C ASN A 83 16.40 -3.03 -9.68
N TYR A 84 16.05 -3.37 -10.93
CA TYR A 84 16.84 -4.30 -11.76
C TYR A 84 18.20 -3.74 -12.19
N THR A 85 18.41 -2.43 -12.14
CA THR A 85 19.70 -1.81 -12.47
C THR A 85 20.66 -1.84 -11.29
N THR A 86 20.18 -1.48 -10.10
CA THR A 86 21.02 -1.43 -8.89
C THR A 86 21.05 -2.76 -8.14
N LEU A 87 20.15 -3.69 -8.45
CA LEU A 87 19.93 -4.96 -7.76
C LEU A 87 19.60 -4.81 -6.28
N LEU A 88 19.05 -3.65 -5.89
CA LEU A 88 18.68 -3.35 -4.51
C LEU A 88 17.17 -3.19 -4.38
N ARG A 89 16.67 -3.51 -3.18
CA ARG A 89 15.30 -3.18 -2.78
C ARG A 89 15.21 -1.68 -2.51
N GLU A 90 14.34 -1.01 -3.24
CA GLU A 90 13.98 0.38 -3.00
C GLU A 90 12.65 0.47 -2.28
N SER A 91 12.42 1.61 -1.63
CA SER A 91 11.19 1.82 -0.85
C SER A 91 10.78 3.29 -0.86
N ALA A 92 9.48 3.53 -0.81
CA ALA A 92 8.91 4.87 -0.70
C ALA A 92 7.65 4.86 0.17
N VAL A 93 7.45 5.94 0.92
CA VAL A 93 6.23 6.13 1.70
C VAL A 93 5.11 6.56 0.76
N LEU A 94 4.05 5.75 0.67
CA LEU A 94 2.83 6.06 -0.07
C LEU A 94 1.90 6.97 0.74
N ALA A 95 1.76 6.66 2.02
CA ALA A 95 0.87 7.38 2.91
C ALA A 95 1.39 7.35 4.35
N PHE A 96 1.19 8.48 5.03
CA PHE A 96 1.33 8.59 6.48
C PHE A 96 0.22 9.54 6.93
N LYS A 97 -0.96 8.98 7.21
CA LYS A 97 -2.20 9.76 7.37
C LYS A 97 -2.86 9.47 8.71
N ARG A 98 -3.49 10.50 9.28
CA ARG A 98 -4.38 10.34 10.43
C ARG A 98 -5.71 9.73 9.97
N ILE A 99 -6.13 8.67 10.63
CA ILE A 99 -7.49 8.14 10.55
C ILE A 99 -8.36 8.97 11.51
N LYS A 100 -9.48 9.50 11.02
CA LYS A 100 -10.44 10.27 11.82
C LYS A 100 -11.74 9.49 11.90
N GLY A 101 -12.41 9.53 13.05
CA GLY A 101 -13.68 8.83 13.25
C GLY A 101 -13.49 7.37 13.66
N ARG A 102 -14.45 6.51 13.30
CA ARG A 102 -14.40 5.07 13.60
C ARG A 102 -13.38 4.39 12.69
N HIS A 103 -12.64 3.43 13.24
CA HIS A 103 -11.64 2.64 12.49
C HIS A 103 -12.24 1.32 12.05
N THR A 104 -13.37 1.40 11.37
CA THR A 104 -14.02 0.25 10.78
C THR A 104 -13.22 -0.22 9.56
N TYR A 105 -13.33 -1.51 9.25
CA TYR A 105 -12.57 -2.15 8.18
C TYR A 105 -12.86 -1.49 6.81
N ASP A 106 -14.10 -1.09 6.54
CA ASP A 106 -14.50 -0.37 5.33
C ASP A 106 -13.75 0.97 5.15
N VAL A 107 -13.56 1.73 6.23
CA VAL A 107 -12.82 3.01 6.20
C VAL A 107 -11.35 2.77 5.84
N ILE A 108 -10.75 1.73 6.41
CA ILE A 108 -9.36 1.35 6.16
C ILE A 108 -9.20 0.87 4.71
N THR A 109 -10.09 0.00 4.22
CA THR A 109 -10.13 -0.45 2.82
C THR A 109 -10.22 0.74 1.86
N LYS A 110 -11.18 1.64 2.07
CA LYS A 110 -11.34 2.86 1.26
C LYS A 110 -10.07 3.70 1.26
N MET A 111 -9.37 3.82 2.39
CA MET A 111 -8.10 4.56 2.47
C MET A 111 -6.98 3.86 1.67
N ILE A 112 -6.85 2.54 1.77
CA ILE A 112 -5.85 1.75 1.03
C ILE A 112 -6.10 1.86 -0.47
N CYS A 113 -7.33 1.60 -0.94
CA CYS A 113 -7.68 1.70 -2.36
C CYS A 113 -7.45 3.11 -2.90
N LYS A 114 -7.85 4.16 -2.16
CA LYS A 114 -7.57 5.56 -2.56
C LYS A 114 -6.08 5.83 -2.72
N VAL A 115 -5.22 5.25 -1.88
CA VAL A 115 -3.77 5.39 -2.02
C VAL A 115 -3.28 4.63 -3.25
N PHE A 116 -3.74 3.41 -3.50
CA PHE A 116 -3.36 2.65 -4.69
C PHE A 116 -3.78 3.33 -5.99
N CYS A 117 -5.01 3.84 -6.07
CA CYS A 117 -5.51 4.60 -7.22
C CYS A 117 -4.71 5.90 -7.42
N LYS A 118 -4.44 6.65 -6.34
CA LYS A 118 -3.67 7.91 -6.42
C LYS A 118 -2.29 7.73 -7.07
N TYR A 119 -1.63 6.60 -6.83
CA TYR A 119 -0.31 6.32 -7.38
C TYR A 119 -0.35 5.42 -8.63
N GLY A 120 -1.54 5.01 -9.10
CA GLY A 120 -1.69 4.13 -10.26
C GLY A 120 -1.02 2.76 -10.08
N ILE A 121 -0.96 2.26 -8.84
CA ILE A 121 -0.26 1.00 -8.50
C ILE A 121 -1.20 -0.17 -8.22
N ILE A 122 -2.52 0.02 -8.25
CA ILE A 122 -3.49 -1.01 -7.86
C ILE A 122 -3.24 -2.35 -8.57
N ASN A 123 -3.01 -2.33 -9.88
CA ASN A 123 -2.73 -3.51 -10.70
C ASN A 123 -1.26 -3.99 -10.66
N LYS A 124 -0.40 -3.29 -9.90
CA LYS A 124 1.02 -3.61 -9.74
C LYS A 124 1.33 -4.23 -8.39
N VAL A 125 0.42 -4.07 -7.42
CA VAL A 125 0.61 -4.60 -6.06
C VAL A 125 0.44 -6.11 -6.11
N THR A 126 1.53 -6.84 -5.90
CA THR A 126 1.50 -8.30 -5.80
C THR A 126 1.09 -8.76 -4.42
N ARG A 127 1.40 -7.96 -3.39
CA ARG A 127 1.12 -8.29 -2.00
C ARG A 127 1.00 -7.09 -1.12
N VAL A 128 0.13 -7.17 -0.12
CA VAL A 128 0.09 -6.24 1.01
C VAL A 128 0.53 -6.96 2.30
N VAL A 129 1.53 -6.44 3.00
CA VAL A 129 1.97 -6.95 4.28
C VAL A 129 1.37 -6.07 5.38
N THR A 130 0.62 -6.67 6.31
CA THR A 130 0.04 -5.95 7.46
C THR A 130 0.45 -6.59 8.77
N ASP A 131 0.26 -5.86 9.87
CA ASP A 131 0.29 -6.48 11.19
C ASP A 131 -0.93 -7.40 11.41
N ASN A 132 -1.00 -8.01 12.58
CA ASN A 132 -2.08 -8.92 12.97
C ASN A 132 -3.25 -8.16 13.66
N GLY A 133 -3.35 -6.84 13.46
CA GLY A 133 -4.43 -6.04 14.00
C GLY A 133 -5.78 -6.55 13.50
N SER A 134 -6.75 -6.71 14.40
CA SER A 134 -8.07 -7.26 14.09
C SER A 134 -8.73 -6.56 12.90
N ASN A 135 -8.54 -5.24 12.79
CA ASN A 135 -9.06 -4.45 11.68
C ASN A 135 -8.44 -4.85 10.33
N PHE A 136 -7.14 -5.13 10.26
CA PHE A 136 -6.51 -5.57 9.00
C PHE A 136 -6.89 -7.01 8.66
N VAL A 137 -6.99 -7.88 9.66
CA VAL A 137 -7.51 -9.25 9.46
C VAL A 137 -8.91 -9.21 8.87
N GLU A 138 -9.77 -8.32 9.37
CA GLU A 138 -11.12 -8.10 8.86
C GLU A 138 -11.11 -7.56 7.43
N VAL A 139 -10.32 -6.50 7.18
CA VAL A 139 -10.17 -5.87 5.85
C VAL A 139 -9.85 -6.90 4.78
N PHE A 140 -8.85 -7.74 4.99
CA PHE A 140 -8.42 -8.69 3.98
C PHE A 140 -9.23 -9.99 3.97
N ARG A 141 -10.04 -10.26 5.00
CA ARG A 141 -11.04 -11.32 4.95
C ARG A 141 -12.23 -10.92 4.08
N VAL A 142 -12.68 -9.68 4.18
CA VAL A 142 -13.88 -9.20 3.46
C VAL A 142 -13.54 -8.76 2.03
N PHE A 143 -12.37 -8.13 1.83
CA PHE A 143 -12.02 -7.48 0.57
C PHE A 143 -10.78 -8.05 -0.11
N GLY A 144 -10.12 -9.06 0.47
CA GLY A 144 -8.93 -9.65 -0.13
C GLY A 144 -9.29 -10.57 -1.30
N SER A 145 -8.64 -10.40 -2.43
CA SER A 145 -8.63 -11.42 -3.49
C SER A 145 -7.80 -12.62 -3.01
N GLU A 146 -8.33 -13.82 -3.12
CA GLU A 146 -7.58 -15.04 -2.81
C GLU A 146 -6.40 -15.20 -3.77
N MET A 147 -5.24 -15.54 -3.21
CA MET A 147 -4.09 -15.97 -4.01
C MET A 147 -4.26 -17.47 -4.22
N LYS A 148 -4.89 -17.88 -5.33
CA LYS A 148 -4.81 -19.29 -5.74
C LYS A 148 -3.33 -19.61 -5.96
N THR A 149 -2.79 -20.52 -5.15
CA THR A 149 -1.45 -21.05 -5.39
C THR A 149 -1.43 -21.78 -6.73
N ALA A 150 -0.26 -21.91 -7.37
CA ALA A 150 -0.14 -22.69 -8.60
C ALA A 150 -0.66 -24.13 -8.42
N ALA A 151 -0.60 -24.66 -7.20
CA ALA A 151 -1.20 -25.94 -6.82
C ALA A 151 -2.74 -25.91 -6.79
N GLU A 152 -3.37 -24.88 -6.22
CA GLU A 152 -4.83 -24.73 -6.21
C GLU A 152 -5.40 -24.46 -7.62
N VAL A 153 -4.67 -23.72 -8.47
CA VAL A 153 -5.06 -23.54 -9.89
C VAL A 153 -5.01 -24.87 -10.64
N LEU A 154 -4.02 -25.72 -10.35
CA LEU A 154 -3.95 -27.06 -10.92
C LEU A 154 -5.08 -27.97 -10.41
N LEU A 155 -5.46 -27.87 -9.14
CA LEU A 155 -6.55 -28.68 -8.58
C LEU A 155 -7.92 -28.31 -9.19
N ASP A 156 -8.19 -27.02 -9.39
CA ASP A 156 -9.38 -26.53 -10.11
C ASP A 156 -9.45 -27.06 -11.56
N GLN A 157 -8.29 -27.16 -12.22
CA GLN A 157 -8.21 -27.70 -13.59
C GLN A 157 -8.45 -29.22 -13.63
N ILE A 158 -8.04 -29.94 -12.58
CA ILE A 158 -8.25 -31.39 -12.46
C ILE A 158 -9.70 -31.72 -12.09
N GLU A 159 -10.38 -30.88 -11.31
CA GLU A 159 -11.79 -31.08 -10.96
C GLU A 159 -12.71 -30.86 -12.18
N HIS A 160 -12.37 -29.95 -13.10
CA HIS A 160 -13.13 -29.73 -14.34
C HIS A 160 -12.89 -30.76 -15.46
N GLU A 161 -11.81 -31.55 -15.42
CA GLU A 161 -11.58 -32.63 -16.38
C GLU A 161 -12.29 -33.94 -16.00
N ASN A 162 -12.76 -34.08 -14.75
CA ASN A 162 -13.40 -35.30 -14.25
C ASN A 162 -14.93 -35.34 -14.40
N ASP A 163 -15.57 -34.29 -14.92
CA ASP A 163 -17.03 -34.24 -15.13
C ASP A 163 -17.45 -34.54 -16.59
N ASN A 164 -16.51 -34.95 -17.45
CA ASN A 164 -16.77 -35.27 -18.86
C ASN A 164 -16.60 -36.75 -19.19
N ARG A 165 -17.21 -37.64 -18.39
CA ARG A 165 -17.46 -39.04 -18.76
C ARG A 165 -18.78 -39.56 -18.17
N ASP A 166 -19.89 -39.35 -18.87
CA ASP A 166 -20.74 -40.44 -19.40
C ASP A 166 -21.95 -39.88 -20.18
N ASP A 167 -21.95 -40.17 -21.47
CA ASP A 167 -23.03 -40.69 -22.34
C ASP A 167 -24.43 -40.04 -22.49
N SER A 168 -24.68 -39.71 -23.78
CA SER A 168 -25.90 -39.85 -24.61
C SER A 168 -27.10 -38.89 -24.49
N ASP A 169 -27.29 -38.20 -25.61
CA ASP A 169 -28.52 -37.90 -26.38
C ASP A 169 -29.69 -37.12 -25.75
N GLY A 170 -29.88 -35.90 -26.25
CA GLY A 170 -31.12 -35.13 -26.16
C GLY A 170 -30.96 -33.71 -26.70
N ASP A 171 -31.32 -33.51 -27.97
CA ASP A 171 -31.56 -32.19 -28.59
C ASP A 171 -32.60 -31.40 -27.77
N GLU A 172 -32.27 -30.18 -27.30
CA GLU A 172 -33.22 -29.03 -27.24
C GLU A 172 -32.43 -27.71 -27.34
N ASP A 173 -32.78 -26.92 -28.36
CA ASP A 173 -32.24 -25.59 -28.66
C ASP A 173 -32.55 -24.55 -27.57
N ALA A 174 -31.55 -23.83 -27.07
CA ALA A 174 -31.74 -22.57 -26.36
C ALA A 174 -30.61 -21.58 -26.70
N GLU A 175 -30.91 -20.59 -27.54
CA GLU A 175 -30.08 -19.42 -27.76
C GLU A 175 -30.05 -18.55 -26.50
N ASP A 176 -28.98 -18.64 -25.71
CA ASP A 176 -28.74 -17.69 -24.62
C ASP A 176 -28.07 -16.43 -25.17
N GLY A 177 -28.89 -15.38 -25.32
CA GLY A 177 -28.47 -14.06 -25.78
C GLY A 177 -27.51 -13.40 -24.79
N ILE A 178 -26.30 -13.06 -25.26
CA ILE A 178 -25.36 -12.23 -24.50
C ILE A 178 -25.91 -10.80 -24.48
N GLU A 179 -26.44 -10.36 -23.33
CA GLU A 179 -26.85 -8.98 -23.12
C GLU A 179 -25.59 -8.10 -22.95
N VAL A 180 -25.24 -7.37 -24.01
CA VAL A 180 -24.09 -6.45 -24.01
C VAL A 180 -24.48 -5.19 -23.26
N ILE A 181 -24.11 -5.10 -21.98
CA ILE A 181 -24.31 -3.90 -21.17
C ILE A 181 -23.27 -2.84 -21.56
N GLU A 182 -23.74 -1.66 -21.97
CA GLU A 182 -22.92 -0.54 -22.41
C GLU A 182 -22.12 0.07 -21.25
N LEU A 183 -20.80 0.20 -21.42
CA LEU A 183 -19.85 0.59 -20.37
C LEU A 183 -20.15 1.99 -19.77
N ASP A 184 -20.86 2.83 -20.52
CA ASP A 184 -21.24 4.19 -20.12
C ASP A 184 -22.30 4.21 -19.00
N TYR A 185 -23.16 3.18 -18.93
CA TYR A 185 -24.18 3.06 -17.89
C TYR A 185 -23.58 2.78 -16.49
N ILE A 186 -22.44 2.08 -16.45
CA ILE A 186 -21.71 1.77 -15.21
C ILE A 186 -20.97 3.01 -14.70
N LEU A 187 -20.39 3.80 -15.61
CA LEU A 187 -19.59 4.96 -15.26
C LEU A 187 -20.43 6.16 -14.81
N ASN A 188 -21.68 6.27 -15.26
CA ASN A 188 -22.55 7.41 -14.98
C ASN A 188 -23.40 7.27 -13.69
N ASN A 189 -23.42 6.10 -13.04
CA ASN A 189 -24.09 5.87 -11.75
C ASN A 189 -23.16 6.09 -10.54
N THR A 190 -22.32 7.13 -10.57
CA THR A 190 -21.41 7.46 -9.47
C THR A 190 -22.01 8.47 -8.49
N ASP A 191 -23.06 8.07 -7.77
CA ASP A 191 -23.39 8.66 -6.47
C ASP A 191 -23.86 7.54 -5.53
N ASP A 192 -22.96 7.13 -4.63
CA ASP A 192 -23.21 6.27 -3.47
C ASP A 192 -23.73 4.82 -3.70
N GLN A 193 -23.24 4.12 -4.72
CA GLN A 193 -23.40 2.65 -4.81
C GLN A 193 -22.07 1.91 -4.69
N ASP A 194 -22.13 0.74 -4.05
CA ASP A 194 -21.02 -0.13 -3.64
C ASP A 194 -20.00 -0.38 -4.75
N ILE A 195 -18.95 0.44 -4.80
CA ILE A 195 -17.73 0.08 -5.52
C ILE A 195 -17.20 -1.17 -4.84
N ALA A 196 -17.25 -2.30 -5.54
CA ALA A 196 -16.64 -3.55 -5.10
C ALA A 196 -15.12 -3.33 -4.89
N TYR A 197 -14.74 -3.05 -3.66
CA TYR A 197 -13.34 -2.86 -3.30
C TYR A 197 -12.67 -4.23 -3.27
N SER A 198 -11.82 -4.51 -4.24
CA SER A 198 -10.94 -5.68 -4.21
C SER A 198 -9.52 -5.24 -3.83
N LEU A 199 -8.98 -5.85 -2.79
CA LEU A 199 -7.62 -5.66 -2.32
C LEU A 199 -6.75 -6.83 -2.78
N PRO A 200 -5.51 -6.57 -3.21
CA PRO A 200 -4.55 -7.63 -3.50
C PRO A 200 -4.33 -8.56 -2.30
N PRO A 201 -3.80 -9.78 -2.51
CA PRO A 201 -3.55 -10.73 -1.44
C PRO A 201 -2.66 -10.16 -0.34
N HIS A 202 -2.92 -10.56 0.92
CA HIS A 202 -2.16 -10.07 2.07
C HIS A 202 -1.30 -11.13 2.76
N HIS A 203 -0.19 -10.70 3.37
CA HIS A 203 0.61 -11.49 4.31
C HIS A 203 0.56 -10.81 5.67
N ARG A 204 0.39 -11.62 6.70
CA ARG A 204 0.56 -11.16 8.08
C ARG A 204 2.05 -11.09 8.39
N CYS A 205 2.46 -10.02 9.07
CA CYS A 205 3.83 -9.84 9.50
C CYS A 205 4.23 -10.95 10.50
N ALA A 206 5.32 -11.66 10.21
CA ALA A 206 5.79 -12.80 10.99
C ALA A 206 6.14 -12.46 12.45
N SER A 207 6.53 -11.21 12.72
CA SER A 207 6.87 -10.72 14.07
C SER A 207 5.70 -10.75 15.05
N HIS A 208 4.46 -10.86 14.56
CA HIS A 208 3.24 -10.94 15.37
C HIS A 208 2.53 -12.29 15.27
N ILE A 209 3.20 -13.31 14.72
CA ILE A 209 2.77 -14.70 14.77
C ILE A 209 3.32 -15.30 16.08
N PRO A 210 2.47 -15.73 17.03
CA PRO A 210 2.91 -16.21 18.36
C PRO A 210 3.89 -17.41 18.34
N TYR A 211 4.16 -18.01 17.18
CA TYR A 211 4.94 -19.23 17.02
C TYR A 211 6.42 -19.03 16.68
N LEU A 212 6.92 -17.79 16.53
CA LEU A 212 8.35 -17.52 16.30
C LEU A 212 9.09 -17.03 17.56
N LYS A 213 8.73 -17.54 18.75
CA LYS A 213 9.56 -17.45 19.96
C LYS A 213 10.34 -18.73 20.21
N SER A 214 11.23 -19.18 19.31
CA SER A 214 12.22 -20.22 19.70
C SER A 214 13.48 -20.38 18.85
N CYS A 215 13.90 -19.44 17.98
CA CYS A 215 15.09 -19.69 17.16
C CYS A 215 16.12 -18.54 17.06
N CYS A 216 16.16 -17.65 18.06
CA CYS A 216 17.24 -16.69 18.20
C CYS A 216 17.63 -16.51 19.67
N TYR A 217 18.17 -17.55 20.29
CA TYR A 217 19.17 -17.39 21.37
C TYR A 217 19.87 -18.73 21.67
N LYS A 218 20.99 -18.98 20.99
CA LYS A 218 22.17 -19.62 21.59
C LYS A 218 23.39 -18.94 20.96
N ARG A 219 23.99 -18.02 21.71
CA ARG A 219 25.43 -17.78 21.65
C ARG A 219 26.12 -18.93 22.37
#